data_AF-A0A4Q2XMU8-F1
#
_entry.id   AF-A0A4Q2XMU8-F1
#
_cell.length_a   1.000
_cell.length_b   1.000
_cell.length_c   1.000
_cell.angle_alpha   90.00
_cell.angle_beta   90.00
_cell.angle_gamma   90.00
#
_symmetry.space_group_name_H-M   'P 1'
#
loop_
_entity.id
_entity.type
_entity.pdbx_description
1 polymer ?
#
loop_
_entity_poly.entity_id
_entity_poly.type
_entity_poly.pdbx_seq_one_letter_code
_entity_poly.pdbx_strand_id
1 'polypeptide(L)'
;MKSLRWILPFAMLVFACIQCRPIGPPGGGRDGYRSRQPSRSSNDSGGGNTSLSAMLRSVNLKVDMVRKGTHGRKVVRPMRPRYITIHSTQNYTAGAERHSVALKRGALRSPKTRTGNRIGYLIWHFTVDQNVAIQHMPTNEQGEHADFHG
;
A
#
# COMPACT_ATOMS: atom_id res chain seq x y z
N MET A 1 -11.62 -24.57 -65.64
CA MET A 1 -10.75 -25.56 -64.99
C MET A 1 -10.42 -25.07 -63.57
N LYS A 2 -10.93 -25.80 -62.55
CA LYS A 2 -10.53 -25.92 -61.12
C LYS A 2 -9.91 -24.68 -60.44
N SER A 3 -10.58 -23.90 -59.57
CA SER A 3 -11.10 -24.15 -58.18
C SER A 3 -10.03 -24.48 -57.10
N LEU A 4 -9.77 -23.55 -56.17
CA LEU A 4 -9.44 -23.78 -54.73
C LEU A 4 -9.36 -22.41 -54.01
N ARG A 5 -10.32 -21.89 -53.24
CA ARG A 5 -10.85 -22.26 -51.91
C ARG A 5 -9.80 -22.42 -50.80
N TRP A 6 -9.60 -21.39 -49.96
CA TRP A 6 -9.22 -21.45 -48.53
C TRP A 6 -9.58 -20.07 -47.90
N ILE A 7 -10.80 -19.81 -47.44
CA ILE A 7 -11.38 -20.10 -46.11
C ILE A 7 -10.40 -19.84 -44.95
N LEU A 8 -10.65 -18.71 -44.27
CA LEU A 8 -10.20 -18.34 -42.92
C LEU A 8 -10.52 -19.45 -41.89
N PRO A 9 -9.72 -19.51 -40.81
CA PRO A 9 -10.27 -19.20 -39.49
C PRO A 9 -9.32 -18.21 -38.79
N PHE A 10 -9.66 -16.97 -38.42
CA PHE A 10 -10.72 -16.53 -37.52
C PHE A 10 -11.05 -17.47 -36.35
N ALA A 11 -10.02 -17.98 -35.66
CA ALA A 11 -10.12 -18.39 -34.25
C ALA A 11 -8.74 -18.77 -33.72
N MET A 12 -8.01 -17.83 -33.12
CA MET A 12 -7.12 -18.02 -31.96
C MET A 12 -6.14 -16.84 -31.85
N LEU A 13 -6.63 -15.70 -31.33
CA LEU A 13 -5.86 -14.93 -30.34
C LEU A 13 -6.74 -13.95 -29.55
N VAL A 14 -7.98 -14.36 -29.27
CA VAL A 14 -8.82 -13.70 -28.24
C VAL A 14 -8.69 -14.55 -26.99
N PHE A 15 -7.58 -14.40 -26.24
CA PHE A 15 -7.46 -14.80 -24.83
C PHE A 15 -6.20 -14.19 -24.18
N ALA A 16 -5.94 -12.90 -24.43
CA ALA A 16 -4.95 -12.12 -23.66
C ALA A 16 -5.60 -11.01 -22.79
N CYS A 17 -6.92 -11.05 -22.64
CA CYS A 17 -7.64 -10.31 -21.60
C CYS A 17 -7.96 -11.31 -20.47
N ILE A 18 -7.83 -10.90 -19.21
CA ILE A 18 -8.00 -11.68 -17.96
C ILE A 18 -6.69 -12.21 -17.35
N GLN A 19 -5.61 -11.44 -17.46
CA GLN A 19 -4.76 -11.26 -16.27
C GLN A 19 -4.88 -9.82 -15.81
N CYS A 20 -6.02 -9.49 -15.21
CA CYS A 20 -6.13 -8.36 -14.27
C CYS A 20 -5.28 -8.70 -13.05
N ARG A 21 -3.95 -8.72 -13.20
CA ARG A 21 -3.05 -8.53 -12.07
C ARG A 21 -2.97 -7.02 -11.87
N PRO A 22 -3.24 -6.48 -10.67
CA PRO A 22 -2.88 -5.10 -10.41
C PRO A 22 -1.37 -5.00 -10.64
N ILE A 23 -0.98 -4.30 -11.69
CA ILE A 23 0.39 -3.79 -11.83
C ILE A 23 0.49 -2.77 -10.70
N GLY A 24 0.99 -3.23 -9.56
CA GLY A 24 1.43 -2.33 -8.49
C GLY A 24 2.44 -1.35 -9.08
N PRO A 25 2.48 -0.09 -8.61
CA PRO A 25 3.38 0.90 -9.14
C PRO A 25 4.83 0.36 -9.17
N PRO A 26 5.59 0.61 -10.26
CA PRO A 26 6.94 0.11 -10.39
C PRO A 26 7.80 0.72 -9.26
N GLY A 27 8.22 -0.12 -8.31
CA GLY A 27 9.11 0.30 -7.22
C GLY A 27 8.84 -0.31 -5.84
N GLY A 28 7.69 -0.95 -5.63
CA GLY A 28 7.46 -1.76 -4.43
C GLY A 28 8.05 -3.15 -4.61
N GLY A 29 9.23 -3.42 -4.04
CA GLY A 29 9.77 -4.78 -3.97
C GLY A 29 8.70 -5.75 -3.45
N ARG A 30 8.72 -7.01 -3.91
CA ARG A 30 7.80 -8.08 -3.47
C ARG A 30 8.02 -8.42 -1.99
N ASP A 31 7.72 -7.49 -1.10
CA ASP A 31 7.51 -7.80 0.30
C ASP A 31 6.20 -8.58 0.33
N GLY A 32 6.30 -9.89 0.60
CA GLY A 32 5.16 -10.80 0.73
C GLY A 32 4.35 -10.49 1.98
N TYR A 33 3.83 -9.27 2.11
CA TYR A 33 2.85 -8.93 3.13
C TYR A 33 1.56 -9.68 2.82
N ARG A 34 1.46 -10.89 3.36
CA ARG A 34 0.21 -11.62 3.46
C ARG A 34 -0.55 -10.94 4.59
N SER A 35 -1.58 -10.16 4.27
CA SER A 35 -2.51 -9.72 5.30
C SER A 35 -2.96 -10.98 6.04
N ARG A 36 -2.76 -11.00 7.36
CA ARG A 36 -3.23 -12.11 8.17
C ARG A 36 -4.75 -12.12 7.99
N GLN A 37 -5.27 -13.09 7.24
CA GLN A 37 -6.72 -13.27 7.14
C GLN A 37 -7.23 -13.40 8.59
N PRO A 38 -8.23 -12.61 9.00
CA PRO A 38 -8.86 -12.83 10.29
C PRO A 38 -9.33 -14.28 10.31
N SER A 39 -8.96 -15.04 11.35
CA SER A 39 -9.61 -16.31 11.64
C SER A 39 -11.11 -16.06 11.60
N ARG A 40 -11.85 -16.87 10.82
CA ARG A 40 -13.32 -16.81 10.74
C ARG A 40 -13.89 -16.97 12.15
N SER A 41 -14.09 -15.85 12.83
CA SER A 41 -14.94 -15.75 14.01
C SER A 41 -16.31 -15.38 13.47
N SER A 42 -17.12 -16.40 13.22
CA SER A 42 -18.55 -16.27 13.02
C SER A 42 -19.16 -15.75 14.32
N ASN A 43 -19.35 -14.43 14.40
CA ASN A 43 -20.45 -13.76 15.11
C ASN A 43 -20.12 -12.27 15.17
N ASP A 44 -20.67 -11.49 14.23
CA ASP A 44 -21.11 -10.15 14.57
C ASP A 44 -22.28 -9.75 13.67
N SER A 45 -23.45 -9.73 14.29
CA SER A 45 -24.72 -9.29 13.73
C SER A 45 -24.90 -7.83 14.13
N GLY A 46 -24.37 -6.90 13.32
CA GLY A 46 -24.49 -5.48 13.60
C GLY A 46 -23.68 -4.58 12.68
N GLY A 47 -24.13 -4.38 11.43
CA GLY A 47 -23.64 -3.31 10.55
C GLY A 47 -23.20 -3.81 9.17
N GLY A 48 -23.98 -3.45 8.15
CA GLY A 48 -23.68 -3.50 6.71
C GLY A 48 -22.86 -4.68 6.18
N ASN A 49 -23.47 -5.52 5.34
CA ASN A 49 -22.84 -6.62 4.58
C ASN A 49 -21.72 -6.18 3.58
N THR A 50 -21.04 -5.08 3.81
CA THR A 50 -19.92 -4.62 2.99
C THR A 50 -18.70 -5.46 3.33
N SER A 51 -18.36 -6.39 2.44
CA SER A 51 -17.12 -7.16 2.56
C SER A 51 -15.91 -6.22 2.73
N LEU A 52 -14.90 -6.66 3.49
CA LEU A 52 -13.63 -5.90 3.63
C LEU A 52 -13.06 -5.50 2.27
N SER A 53 -13.10 -6.39 1.28
CA SER A 53 -12.63 -6.07 -0.08
C SER A 53 -13.43 -4.95 -0.74
N ALA A 54 -14.74 -4.85 -0.47
CA ALA A 54 -15.54 -3.74 -0.94
C ALA A 54 -15.16 -2.42 -0.24
N MET A 55 -14.93 -2.45 1.08
CA MET A 55 -14.44 -1.29 1.83
C MET A 55 -13.05 -0.80 1.34
N LEU A 56 -12.14 -1.72 1.06
CA LEU A 56 -10.81 -1.35 0.55
C LEU A 56 -10.88 -0.75 -0.87
N ARG A 57 -11.82 -1.22 -1.70
CA ARG A 57 -12.06 -0.65 -3.03
C ARG A 57 -12.74 0.72 -2.96
N SER A 58 -13.66 0.93 -2.02
CA SER A 58 -14.38 2.22 -1.90
C SER A 58 -13.45 3.38 -1.56
N VAL A 59 -12.30 3.12 -0.92
CA VAL A 59 -11.27 4.12 -0.62
C VAL A 59 -10.09 4.10 -1.60
N ASN A 60 -10.18 3.31 -2.68
CA ASN A 60 -9.10 3.12 -3.64
C ASN A 60 -7.76 2.79 -2.96
N LEU A 61 -7.75 1.81 -2.05
CA LEU A 61 -6.53 1.47 -1.32
C LEU A 61 -5.47 0.89 -2.28
N LYS A 62 -4.31 1.55 -2.36
CA LYS A 62 -3.10 1.06 -3.03
C LYS A 62 -2.05 0.65 -2.00
N VAL A 63 -1.35 -0.45 -2.26
CA VAL A 63 -0.16 -0.85 -1.49
C VAL A 63 1.08 -0.43 -2.27
N ASP A 64 1.89 0.46 -1.68
CA ASP A 64 3.13 0.96 -2.26
C ASP A 64 4.19 1.13 -1.17
N MET A 65 4.75 0.00 -0.75
CA MET A 65 5.58 -0.07 0.43
C MET A 65 6.96 0.55 0.21
N VAL A 66 7.48 1.22 1.24
CA VAL A 66 8.92 1.42 1.38
C VAL A 66 9.57 0.03 1.47
N ARG A 67 10.66 -0.21 0.75
CA ARG A 67 11.34 -1.51 0.77
C ARG A 67 11.87 -1.82 2.17
N LYS A 68 11.67 -3.05 2.67
CA LYS A 68 12.31 -3.48 3.92
C LYS A 68 13.83 -3.33 3.85
N GLY A 69 14.43 -2.81 4.92
CA GLY A 69 15.86 -2.53 5.00
C GLY A 69 16.28 -1.16 4.45
N THR A 70 15.36 -0.33 3.95
CA THR A 70 15.66 1.01 3.45
C THR A 70 14.90 2.09 4.21
N HIS A 71 15.49 3.28 4.32
CA HIS A 71 14.86 4.51 4.84
C HIS A 71 14.04 4.28 6.13
N GLY A 72 12.75 4.63 6.09
CA GLY A 72 11.81 4.43 7.20
C GLY A 72 11.62 2.97 7.63
N ARG A 73 11.99 2.00 6.81
CA ARG A 73 11.96 0.56 7.15
C ARG A 73 13.36 -0.04 7.28
N LYS A 74 14.37 0.78 7.58
CA LYS A 74 15.75 0.32 7.84
C LYS A 74 15.84 -0.57 9.08
N VAL A 75 15.07 -0.25 10.13
CA VAL A 75 14.97 -1.04 11.36
C VAL A 75 13.51 -1.39 11.58
N VAL A 76 13.21 -2.69 11.71
CA VAL A 76 11.83 -3.17 11.90
C VAL A 76 11.57 -3.47 13.37
N ARG A 77 10.51 -2.89 13.91
CA ARG A 77 9.96 -3.28 15.23
C ARG A 77 8.56 -3.83 15.06
N PRO A 78 8.30 -5.08 15.45
CA PRO A 78 6.95 -5.64 15.42
C PRO A 78 5.99 -4.82 16.30
N MET A 79 4.75 -4.69 15.84
CA MET A 79 3.67 -3.99 16.53
C MET A 79 2.38 -4.81 16.49
N ARG A 80 1.61 -4.75 17.58
CA ARG A 80 0.20 -5.12 17.61
C ARG A 80 -0.59 -3.82 17.84
N PRO A 81 -1.16 -3.20 16.79
CA PRO A 81 -1.75 -1.87 16.90
C PRO A 81 -2.89 -1.86 17.92
N ARG A 82 -2.88 -0.87 18.81
CA ARG A 82 -3.93 -0.60 19.82
C ARG A 82 -4.58 0.77 19.65
N TYR A 83 -3.93 1.65 18.89
CA TYR A 83 -4.31 3.05 18.70
C TYR A 83 -4.10 3.44 17.24
N ILE A 84 -4.78 4.51 16.82
CA ILE A 84 -4.59 5.19 15.53
C ILE A 84 -4.19 6.63 15.86
N THR A 85 -3.13 7.13 15.24
CA THR A 85 -2.78 8.56 15.28
C THR A 85 -3.11 9.19 13.93
N ILE A 86 -3.70 10.39 13.96
CA ILE A 86 -4.12 11.12 12.77
C ILE A 86 -3.20 12.33 12.61
N HIS A 87 -2.69 12.52 11.40
CA HIS A 87 -1.79 13.62 11.05
C HIS A 87 -2.26 14.28 9.75
N SER A 88 -1.96 15.57 9.62
CA SER A 88 -2.07 16.30 8.35
C SER A 88 -0.66 16.46 7.77
N THR A 89 -0.51 16.34 6.45
CA THR A 89 0.80 16.49 5.79
C THR A 89 1.37 17.90 5.91
N GLN A 90 0.51 18.89 6.17
CA GLN A 90 0.80 20.33 6.11
C GLN A 90 1.43 20.75 4.76
N ASN A 91 1.27 19.92 3.72
CA ASN A 91 1.77 20.14 2.39
C ASN A 91 0.60 20.29 1.42
N TYR A 92 0.29 21.54 1.08
CA TYR A 92 -0.86 21.92 0.25
C TYR A 92 -0.65 21.67 -1.25
N THR A 93 0.53 21.21 -1.67
CA THR A 93 0.87 21.02 -3.09
C THR A 93 1.19 19.56 -3.44
N ALA A 94 1.22 18.66 -2.46
CA ALA A 94 1.57 17.25 -2.65
C ALA A 94 0.50 16.30 -2.09
N GLY A 95 -0.07 15.46 -2.97
CA GLY A 95 -1.00 14.37 -2.59
C GLY A 95 -0.31 13.10 -2.10
N ALA A 96 -1.08 12.02 -1.96
CA ALA A 96 -0.62 10.76 -1.38
C ALA A 96 0.50 10.09 -2.19
N GLU A 97 0.42 10.12 -3.52
CA GLU A 97 1.42 9.49 -4.40
C GLU A 97 2.79 10.17 -4.28
N ARG A 98 2.84 11.50 -4.12
CA ARG A 98 4.09 12.23 -3.92
C ARG A 98 4.72 11.91 -2.57
N HIS A 99 3.91 11.70 -1.53
CA HIS A 99 4.40 11.26 -0.22
C HIS A 99 4.95 9.82 -0.28
N SER A 100 4.31 8.92 -1.02
CA SER A 100 4.86 7.57 -1.26
C SER A 100 6.26 7.63 -1.90
N VAL A 101 6.41 8.46 -2.95
CA VAL A 101 7.72 8.65 -3.60
C VAL A 101 8.75 9.25 -2.63
N ALA A 102 8.36 10.24 -1.84
CA ALA A 102 9.24 10.88 -0.85
C ALA A 102 9.74 9.89 0.21
N LEU A 103 8.85 9.05 0.76
CA LEU A 103 9.19 8.01 1.73
C LEU A 103 10.13 6.96 1.15
N LYS A 104 9.84 6.48 -0.08
CA LYS A 104 10.71 5.54 -0.80
C LYS A 104 12.09 6.10 -1.11
N ARG A 105 12.21 7.41 -1.30
CA ARG A 105 13.48 8.13 -1.52
C ARG A 105 14.18 8.58 -0.23
N GLY A 106 13.57 8.35 0.94
CA GLY A 106 14.12 8.79 2.22
C GLY A 106 14.20 10.31 2.37
N ALA A 107 13.33 11.06 1.68
CA ALA A 107 13.35 12.52 1.70
C ALA A 107 12.90 13.09 3.06
N LEU A 108 12.08 12.35 3.81
CA LEU A 108 11.58 12.76 5.10
C LEU A 108 12.52 12.29 6.21
N ARG A 109 13.38 13.19 6.65
CA ARG A 109 14.42 12.96 7.65
C ARG A 109 13.98 13.53 8.99
N SER A 110 14.38 12.85 10.06
CA SER A 110 14.25 13.36 11.42
C SER A 110 15.55 13.05 12.18
N PRO A 111 16.08 13.98 13.00
CA PRO A 111 17.29 13.74 13.76
C PRO A 111 17.13 12.55 14.69
N LYS A 112 18.17 11.70 14.77
CA LYS A 112 18.20 10.61 15.74
C LYS A 112 18.45 11.17 17.13
N THR A 113 17.60 10.85 18.09
CA THR A 113 17.81 11.23 19.49
C THR A 113 17.61 10.01 20.40
N ARG A 114 18.10 10.11 21.65
CA ARG A 114 17.97 9.02 22.63
C ARG A 114 16.50 8.73 23.00
N THR A 115 15.64 9.74 22.92
CA THR A 115 14.25 9.70 23.38
C THR A 115 13.21 9.93 22.28
N GLY A 116 13.63 10.13 21.03
CA GLY A 116 12.76 10.36 19.87
C GLY A 116 13.11 9.43 18.72
N ASN A 117 13.12 9.96 17.50
CA ASN A 117 13.28 9.20 16.27
C ASN A 117 14.49 8.25 16.31
N ARG A 118 14.24 6.97 16.08
CA ARG A 118 15.27 5.92 16.25
C ARG A 118 16.06 5.65 14.97
N ILE A 119 15.49 5.94 13.81
CA ILE A 119 15.99 5.43 12.52
C ILE A 119 16.57 6.53 11.62
N GLY A 120 16.32 7.79 11.92
CA GLY A 120 16.77 8.96 11.15
C GLY A 120 15.81 9.37 10.02
N TYR A 121 14.60 8.83 10.01
CA TYR A 121 13.58 8.99 8.98
C TYR A 121 12.20 9.04 9.60
N LEU A 122 11.29 9.78 8.97
CA LEU A 122 9.86 9.68 9.24
C LEU A 122 9.24 8.58 8.39
N ILE A 123 8.31 7.83 8.96
CA ILE A 123 7.48 6.88 8.24
C ILE A 123 6.19 6.59 9.00
N TRP A 124 5.10 6.42 8.26
CA TRP A 124 3.78 6.10 8.78
C TRP A 124 3.06 5.13 7.82
N HIS A 125 1.96 4.54 8.27
CA HIS A 125 1.29 3.46 7.55
C HIS A 125 0.55 3.92 6.30
N PHE A 126 -0.21 5.01 6.38
CA PHE A 126 -1.08 5.46 5.29
C PHE A 126 -0.98 6.96 5.03
N THR A 127 -0.98 7.35 3.76
CA THR A 127 -1.36 8.72 3.35
C THR A 127 -2.64 8.64 2.55
N VAL A 128 -3.57 9.56 2.82
CA VAL A 128 -4.86 9.63 2.15
C VAL A 128 -5.03 11.02 1.56
N ASP A 129 -5.57 11.08 0.34
CA ASP A 129 -6.10 12.29 -0.27
C ASP A 129 -7.51 12.04 -0.81
N GLN A 130 -8.06 12.99 -1.56
CA GLN A 130 -9.43 12.93 -2.08
C GLN A 130 -9.70 11.72 -2.99
N ASN A 131 -8.66 11.14 -3.59
CA ASN A 131 -8.78 10.12 -4.63
C ASN A 131 -8.22 8.76 -4.23
N VAL A 132 -7.29 8.70 -3.28
CA VAL A 132 -6.56 7.47 -2.97
C VAL A 132 -6.08 7.39 -1.52
N ALA A 133 -6.13 6.18 -0.96
CA ALA A 133 -5.38 5.80 0.22
C ALA A 133 -4.16 4.96 -0.19
N ILE A 134 -2.96 5.29 0.28
CA ILE A 134 -1.74 4.55 -0.04
C ILE A 134 -1.10 4.02 1.24
N GLN A 135 -0.86 2.72 1.29
CA GLN A 135 -0.13 2.05 2.37
C GLN A 135 1.37 2.01 2.08
N HIS A 136 2.19 2.58 2.98
CA HIS A 136 3.64 2.69 2.84
C HIS A 136 4.43 1.67 3.67
N MET A 137 3.80 1.11 4.71
CA MET A 137 4.41 0.05 5.52
C MET A 137 3.36 -0.93 6.10
N PRO A 138 3.77 -2.17 6.43
CA PRO A 138 2.90 -3.13 7.11
C PRO A 138 2.36 -2.60 8.45
N THR A 139 1.08 -2.88 8.76
CA THR A 139 0.44 -2.43 10.02
C THR A 139 0.92 -3.20 11.25
N ASN A 140 1.70 -4.27 11.06
CA ASN A 140 2.36 -5.01 12.12
C ASN A 140 3.82 -4.56 12.36
N GLU A 141 4.26 -3.46 11.73
CA GLU A 141 5.53 -2.81 11.99
C GLU A 141 5.28 -1.42 12.59
N GLN A 142 6.07 -1.02 13.59
CA GLN A 142 5.97 0.31 14.20
C GLN A 142 6.67 1.35 13.31
N GLY A 143 5.99 2.47 13.03
CA GLY A 143 6.56 3.63 12.32
C GLY A 143 7.22 4.66 13.25
N GLU A 144 7.74 5.73 12.66
CA GLU A 144 8.32 6.89 13.36
C GLU A 144 7.61 8.16 12.88
N HIS A 145 6.56 8.54 13.60
CA HIS A 145 5.65 9.63 13.22
C HIS A 145 4.78 10.13 14.41
N ALA A 146 5.14 9.78 15.64
CA ALA A 146 4.30 10.09 16.81
C ALA A 146 5.10 10.81 17.91
N ASP A 147 6.32 11.22 17.63
CA ASP A 147 7.22 11.88 18.57
C ASP A 147 7.30 13.39 18.32
N PHE A 148 7.93 14.16 19.20
CA PHE A 148 8.02 15.62 19.06
C PHE A 148 8.76 16.11 17.79
N HIS A 149 9.35 15.19 17.02
CA HIS A 149 10.06 15.46 15.77
C HIS A 149 9.45 14.71 14.57
N GLY A 150 8.20 14.27 14.69
CA GLY A 150 7.44 13.55 13.66
C GLY A 150 5.96 13.48 13.98
#